data_AF-A0A952DDY6-F1
#
_entry.id   AF-A0A952DDY6-F1
#
_cell.length_a   1.000
_cell.length_b   1.000
_cell.length_c   1.000
_cell.angle_alpha   90.00
_cell.angle_beta   90.00
_cell.angle_gamma   90.00
#
_symmetry.space_group_name_H-M   'P 1'
#
loop_
_entity.id
_entity.type
_entity.pdbx_description
1 polymer ?
#
loop_
_entity_poly.entity_id
_entity_poly.type
_entity_poly.pdbx_seq_one_letter_code
_entity_poly.pdbx_strand_id
1 'polypeptide(L)'
;MPVSSSFYAIYYHMNLAQYLDDIFRISSDEEFELLSLYAFHHQIKHNTVYRTYVNALNIDIPRISSVSDIPFLPVSFFKQHAVLSSDAPVQKIFRSSGTTGTERSSHHITDLLLYNQSINKGFAHAFGPVSDYAFLCVLPSYTERDDASLAYMAQHLINQSRYACSHFHSINDKALPQKIQKNEKDQIPTIILGVTFALLDLAELYSMPLKSVFIIETGGMKGRRKE
;
A
#
# COMPACT_ATOMS: atom_id res chain seq x y z
N MET A 1 23.28 10.80 -10.69
CA MET A 1 24.34 11.84 -10.62
C MET A 1 24.24 12.51 -9.25
N PRO A 2 25.32 13.02 -8.64
CA PRO A 2 25.20 13.76 -7.39
C PRO A 2 24.30 14.99 -7.60
N VAL A 3 23.27 15.12 -6.76
CA VAL A 3 22.30 16.22 -6.79
C VAL A 3 23.05 17.55 -6.58
N SER A 4 22.72 18.59 -7.35
CA SER A 4 23.46 19.86 -7.33
C SER A 4 23.48 20.52 -5.95
N SER A 5 24.55 21.27 -5.63
CA SER A 5 24.74 21.94 -4.33
C SER A 5 23.62 22.93 -3.97
N SER A 6 22.92 23.51 -4.96
CA SER A 6 21.77 24.39 -4.72
C SER A 6 20.52 23.64 -4.25
N PHE A 7 20.35 22.38 -4.68
CA PHE A 7 19.23 21.52 -4.28
C PHE A 7 19.40 20.99 -2.85
N TYR A 8 20.64 20.71 -2.43
CA TYR A 8 20.96 20.39 -1.03
C TYR A 8 20.67 21.57 -0.08
N ALA A 9 20.76 22.81 -0.53
CA ALA A 9 20.40 23.97 0.30
C ALA A 9 18.88 24.05 0.52
N ILE A 10 18.06 23.75 -0.50
CA ILE A 10 16.59 23.68 -0.38
C ILE A 10 16.19 22.58 0.61
N TYR A 11 16.87 21.45 0.54
CA TYR A 11 16.70 20.31 1.45
C TYR A 11 16.82 20.68 2.94
N TYR A 12 17.83 21.47 3.32
CA TYR A 12 18.03 21.86 4.74
C TYR A 12 16.94 22.78 5.28
N HIS A 13 16.13 23.39 4.40
CA HIS A 13 15.03 24.28 4.79
C HIS A 13 13.64 23.66 4.62
N MET A 14 13.54 22.46 4.05
CA MET A 14 12.28 21.74 3.90
C MET A 14 11.76 21.29 5.27
N ASN A 15 10.51 21.61 5.59
CA ASN A 15 9.83 21.13 6.79
C ASN A 15 8.92 19.94 6.45
N LEU A 16 8.44 19.24 7.48
CA LEU A 16 7.63 18.03 7.30
C LEU A 16 6.34 18.31 6.53
N ALA A 17 5.69 19.46 6.75
CA ALA A 17 4.45 19.79 6.05
C ALA A 17 4.68 19.99 4.54
N GLN A 18 5.77 20.65 4.15
CA GLN A 18 6.18 20.79 2.75
C GLN A 18 6.49 19.43 2.13
N TYR A 19 7.29 18.61 2.82
CA TYR A 19 7.61 17.24 2.38
C TYR A 19 6.33 16.41 2.10
N LEU A 20 5.36 16.44 3.01
CA LEU A 20 4.13 15.67 2.88
C LEU A 20 3.23 16.10 1.70
N ASP A 21 3.36 17.34 1.20
CA ASP A 21 2.70 17.76 -0.05
C ASP A 21 3.50 17.31 -1.28
N ASP A 22 4.84 17.45 -1.23
CA ASP A 22 5.73 17.19 -2.36
C ASP A 22 5.84 15.71 -2.74
N ILE A 23 5.73 14.78 -1.77
CA ILE A 23 5.80 13.34 -2.07
C ILE A 23 4.73 12.84 -3.06
N PHE A 24 3.63 13.59 -3.25
CA PHE A 24 2.58 13.25 -4.19
C PHE A 24 2.72 13.93 -5.56
N ARG A 25 3.79 14.69 -5.78
CA ARG A 25 4.04 15.48 -7.00
C ARG A 25 5.39 15.16 -7.66
N ILE A 26 6.05 14.08 -7.22
CA ILE A 26 7.32 13.61 -7.77
C ILE A 26 7.19 13.38 -9.27
N SER A 27 8.09 14.01 -10.03
CA SER A 27 8.07 14.03 -11.49
C SER A 27 9.42 13.70 -12.14
N SER A 28 10.48 13.53 -11.33
CA SER A 28 11.83 13.18 -11.78
C SER A 28 12.57 12.29 -10.78
N ASP A 29 13.60 11.60 -11.27
CA ASP A 29 14.49 10.79 -10.43
C ASP A 29 15.26 11.65 -9.42
N GLU A 30 15.65 12.88 -9.80
CA GLU A 30 16.30 13.82 -8.89
C GLU A 30 15.40 14.25 -7.73
N GLU A 31 14.11 14.51 -8.00
CA GLU A 31 13.13 14.83 -6.95
C GLU A 31 12.89 13.62 -6.02
N PHE A 32 12.80 12.42 -6.59
CA PHE A 32 12.65 11.19 -5.82
C PHE A 32 13.85 10.95 -4.89
N GLU A 33 15.07 11.13 -5.41
CA GLU A 33 16.31 11.00 -4.65
C GLU A 33 16.34 11.98 -3.47
N LEU A 34 16.01 13.24 -3.73
CA LEU A 34 15.99 14.31 -2.74
C LEU A 34 14.99 14.03 -1.61
N LEU A 35 13.74 13.71 -1.95
CA LEU A 35 12.69 13.45 -0.97
C LEU A 35 12.95 12.16 -0.20
N SER A 36 13.58 11.15 -0.82
CA SER A 36 13.97 9.92 -0.13
C SER A 36 15.08 10.18 0.90
N LEU A 37 16.08 11.00 0.57
CA LEU A 37 17.08 11.46 1.55
C LEU A 37 16.42 12.27 2.67
N TYR A 38 15.39 13.06 2.36
CA TYR A 38 14.63 13.80 3.38
C TYR A 38 13.95 12.84 4.35
N ALA A 39 13.24 11.85 3.81
CA ALA A 39 12.58 10.81 4.58
C ALA A 39 13.58 10.06 5.47
N PHE A 40 14.75 9.71 4.94
CA PHE A 40 15.82 9.06 5.69
C PHE A 40 16.26 9.88 6.91
N HIS A 41 16.66 11.14 6.71
CA HIS A 41 17.14 11.99 7.80
C HIS A 41 16.02 12.34 8.80
N HIS A 42 14.78 12.53 8.34
CA HIS A 42 13.62 12.66 9.21
C HIS A 42 13.45 11.41 10.09
N GLN A 43 13.55 10.21 9.51
CA GLN A 43 13.50 8.97 10.27
C GLN A 43 14.69 8.82 11.22
N ILE A 44 15.92 9.14 10.83
CA ILE A 44 17.06 9.13 11.76
C ILE A 44 16.79 10.06 12.97
N LYS A 45 16.21 11.24 12.74
CA LYS A 45 15.92 12.20 13.80
C LYS A 45 14.79 11.74 14.72
N HIS A 46 13.70 11.21 14.16
CA HIS A 46 12.45 10.98 14.90
C HIS A 46 12.11 9.51 15.18
N ASN A 47 12.75 8.56 14.50
CA ASN A 47 12.56 7.13 14.70
C ASN A 47 13.70 6.51 15.50
N THR A 48 13.49 6.36 16.81
CA THR A 48 14.50 5.81 17.73
C THR A 48 14.90 4.38 17.37
N VAL A 49 13.96 3.54 16.91
CA VAL A 49 14.26 2.16 16.50
C VAL A 49 15.22 2.15 15.32
N TYR A 50 14.91 2.90 14.27
CA TYR A 50 15.74 2.95 13.07
C TYR A 50 17.09 3.61 13.34
N ARG A 51 17.13 4.74 14.08
CA ARG A 51 18.38 5.39 14.48
C ARG A 51 19.31 4.45 15.25
N THR A 52 18.75 3.69 16.20
CA THR A 52 19.53 2.74 17.01
C THR A 52 20.13 1.63 16.13
N TYR A 53 19.34 1.11 15.19
CA TYR A 53 19.79 0.12 14.23
C TYR A 53 20.91 0.66 13.33
N VAL A 54 20.74 1.84 12.73
CA VAL A 54 21.76 2.44 11.85
C VAL A 54 23.07 2.74 12.59
N ASN A 55 22.98 3.25 13.83
CA ASN A 55 24.16 3.46 14.66
C ASN A 55 24.89 2.16 14.99
N ALA A 56 24.16 1.07 15.25
CA ALA A 56 24.74 -0.25 15.53
C ALA A 56 25.46 -0.85 14.31
N LEU A 57 25.07 -0.46 13.10
CA LEU A 57 25.78 -0.82 11.87
C LEU A 57 27.08 -0.02 11.66
N ASN A 58 27.39 0.96 12.52
CA ASN A 58 28.51 1.89 12.37
C ASN A 58 28.51 2.66 11.03
N ILE A 59 27.32 2.97 10.52
CA ILE A 59 27.16 3.76 9.29
C ILE A 59 27.32 5.25 9.61
N ASP A 60 28.17 5.94 8.84
CA ASP A 60 28.38 7.39 8.94
C ASP A 60 27.23 8.13 8.25
N ILE A 61 26.18 8.45 9.01
CA ILE A 61 24.94 9.10 8.53
C ILE A 61 25.21 10.34 7.64
N PRO A 62 26.12 11.27 8.00
CA PRO A 62 26.52 12.38 7.13
C PRO A 62 27.03 12.01 5.73
N ARG A 63 27.48 10.76 5.49
CA ARG A 63 27.97 10.31 4.17
C ARG A 63 26.88 9.71 3.28
N ILE A 64 25.68 9.48 3.80
CA ILE A 64 24.55 8.99 2.99
C ILE A 64 24.13 10.13 2.08
N SER A 65 24.36 9.95 0.78
CA SER A 65 24.13 10.97 -0.25
C SER A 65 23.34 10.45 -1.44
N SER A 66 22.99 9.16 -1.41
CA SER A 66 22.11 8.53 -2.38
C SER A 66 21.12 7.57 -1.70
N VAL A 67 20.02 7.26 -2.39
CA VAL A 67 19.02 6.27 -1.94
C VAL A 67 19.64 4.89 -1.78
N SER A 68 20.60 4.52 -2.63
CA SER A 68 21.32 3.26 -2.52
C SER A 68 22.18 3.14 -1.25
N ASP A 69 22.53 4.26 -0.61
CA ASP A 69 23.30 4.26 0.64
C ASP A 69 22.41 4.05 1.88
N ILE A 70 21.08 4.14 1.72
CA ILE A 70 20.13 4.06 2.84
C ILE A 70 20.07 2.61 3.37
N PRO A 71 20.40 2.38 4.66
CA PRO A 71 20.38 1.03 5.23
C PRO A 71 18.96 0.47 5.34
N PHE A 72 18.75 -0.75 4.87
CA PHE A 72 17.46 -1.44 4.97
C PHE A 72 17.11 -1.80 6.42
N LEU A 73 15.90 -1.48 6.87
CA LEU A 73 15.39 -1.88 8.18
C LEU A 73 14.82 -3.32 8.12
N PRO A 74 15.33 -4.27 8.91
CA PRO A 74 14.82 -5.64 8.90
C PRO A 74 13.36 -5.74 9.33
N VAL A 75 12.59 -6.60 8.64
CA VAL A 75 11.15 -6.80 8.92
C VAL A 75 10.87 -7.31 10.34
N SER A 76 11.84 -7.95 11.00
CA SER A 76 11.72 -8.40 12.40
C SER A 76 11.49 -7.25 13.37
N PHE A 77 11.99 -6.04 13.09
CA PHE A 77 11.75 -4.87 13.93
C PHE A 77 10.27 -4.53 14.04
N PHE A 78 9.49 -4.73 12.97
CA PHE A 78 8.04 -4.51 12.98
C PHE A 78 7.27 -5.57 13.80
N LYS A 79 7.90 -6.69 14.17
CA LYS A 79 7.32 -7.69 15.07
C LYS A 79 7.53 -7.32 16.54
N GLN A 80 8.71 -6.76 16.84
CA GLN A 80 9.19 -6.56 18.21
C GLN A 80 9.04 -5.12 18.71
N HIS A 81 8.89 -4.15 17.78
CA HIS A 81 8.92 -2.74 18.10
C HIS A 81 7.83 -1.96 17.34
N ALA A 82 7.36 -0.87 17.95
CA ALA A 82 6.63 0.16 17.24
C ALA A 82 7.62 1.04 16.47
N VAL A 83 7.73 0.82 15.16
CA VAL A 83 8.58 1.63 14.27
C VAL A 83 7.83 2.92 13.91
N LEU A 84 8.13 4.01 14.62
CA LEU A 84 7.43 5.29 14.53
C LEU A 84 8.41 6.44 14.33
N SER A 85 8.02 7.46 13.57
CA SER A 85 8.77 8.72 13.38
C SER A 85 7.97 9.95 13.83
N SER A 86 6.98 9.76 14.70
CA SER A 86 6.10 10.79 15.23
C SER A 86 5.65 10.39 16.64
N ASP A 87 5.48 11.39 17.51
CA ASP A 87 4.92 11.23 18.86
C ASP A 87 3.38 11.33 18.88
N ALA A 88 2.76 11.55 17.71
CA ALA A 88 1.31 11.60 17.61
C ALA A 88 0.67 10.24 17.99
N PRO A 89 -0.56 10.23 18.53
CA PRO A 89 -1.26 9.00 18.85
C PRO A 89 -1.45 8.10 17.64
N VAL A 90 -1.29 6.78 17.84
CA VAL A 90 -1.58 5.79 16.80
C VAL A 90 -3.09 5.76 16.53
N GLN A 91 -3.47 5.99 15.28
CA GLN A 91 -4.86 6.01 14.81
C GLN A 91 -5.31 4.63 14.30
N LYS A 92 -4.40 3.83 13.74
CA LYS A 92 -4.68 2.47 13.26
C LYS A 92 -3.45 1.58 13.36
N ILE A 93 -3.65 0.29 13.62
CA ILE A 93 -2.58 -0.72 13.58
C ILE A 93 -2.95 -1.78 12.55
N PHE A 94 -2.15 -1.89 11.50
CA PHE A 94 -2.25 -2.98 10.54
C PHE A 94 -1.30 -4.11 10.90
N ARG A 95 -1.69 -5.35 10.64
CA ARG A 95 -0.87 -6.54 10.93
C ARG A 95 -0.75 -7.43 9.70
N SER A 96 0.44 -8.00 9.49
CA SER A 96 0.69 -8.95 8.38
C SER A 96 -0.17 -10.22 8.51
N SER A 97 -0.34 -11.03 7.47
CA SER A 97 -1.26 -12.19 7.51
C SER A 97 -0.88 -13.28 8.52
N GLY A 98 0.41 -13.36 8.88
CA GLY A 98 1.01 -14.33 9.81
C GLY A 98 1.08 -15.76 9.26
N THR A 99 2.13 -16.49 9.62
CA THR A 99 2.15 -17.96 9.53
C THR A 99 1.91 -18.54 10.92
N THR A 100 1.21 -19.68 10.99
CA THR A 100 0.79 -20.31 12.25
C THR A 100 1.97 -20.45 13.21
N GLY A 101 1.85 -19.88 14.42
CA GLY A 101 2.87 -19.98 15.47
C GLY A 101 3.94 -18.87 15.52
N THR A 102 3.83 -17.79 14.73
CA THR A 102 4.77 -16.64 14.80
C THR A 102 4.08 -15.32 15.11
N GLU A 103 4.80 -14.43 15.81
CA GLU A 103 4.36 -13.05 16.02
C GLU A 103 4.25 -12.31 14.67
N ARG A 104 3.09 -11.67 14.47
CA ARG A 104 2.77 -10.90 13.26
C ARG A 104 3.49 -9.56 13.31
N SER A 105 4.03 -9.11 12.18
CA SER A 105 4.50 -7.73 12.04
C SER A 105 3.33 -6.78 12.20
N SER A 106 3.58 -5.63 12.82
CA SER A 106 2.61 -4.56 13.04
C SER A 106 3.10 -3.25 12.46
N HIS A 107 2.20 -2.53 11.78
CA HIS A 107 2.45 -1.21 11.22
C HIS A 107 1.52 -0.22 11.91
N HIS A 108 2.11 0.71 12.67
CA HIS A 108 1.39 1.70 13.46
C HIS A 108 1.24 2.98 12.63
N ILE A 109 0.01 3.37 12.34
CA ILE A 109 -0.33 4.54 11.53
C ILE A 109 -0.74 5.68 12.46
N THR A 110 0.00 6.78 12.43
CA THR A 110 -0.27 7.98 13.23
C THR A 110 -1.04 9.06 12.47
N ASP A 111 -1.09 8.96 11.14
CA ASP A 111 -1.87 9.85 10.26
C ASP A 111 -2.63 9.02 9.21
N LEU A 112 -3.90 8.76 9.48
CA LEU A 112 -4.77 7.99 8.59
C LEU A 112 -5.23 8.82 7.38
N LEU A 113 -5.22 10.15 7.47
CA LEU A 113 -5.56 11.02 6.34
C LEU A 113 -4.48 10.93 5.27
N LEU A 114 -3.21 11.00 5.68
CA LEU A 114 -2.07 10.79 4.79
C LEU A 114 -2.09 9.38 4.17
N TYR A 115 -2.40 8.36 4.96
CA TYR A 115 -2.54 6.99 4.48
C TYR A 115 -3.63 6.86 3.40
N ASN A 116 -4.80 7.46 3.64
CA ASN A 116 -5.91 7.47 2.68
C ASN A 116 -5.61 8.30 1.43
N GLN A 117 -4.89 9.42 1.58
CA GLN A 117 -4.41 10.20 0.44
C GLN A 117 -3.45 9.38 -0.42
N SER A 118 -2.55 8.58 0.18
CA SER A 118 -1.67 7.68 -0.55
C SER A 118 -2.43 6.62 -1.35
N ILE A 119 -3.47 6.00 -0.78
CA ILE A 119 -4.36 5.09 -1.51
C ILE A 119 -4.97 5.81 -2.73
N ASN A 120 -5.56 6.98 -2.52
CA ASN A 120 -6.23 7.74 -3.57
C ASN A 120 -5.29 8.15 -4.70
N LYS A 121 -4.13 8.70 -4.35
CA LYS A 121 -3.14 9.21 -5.31
C LYS A 121 -2.46 8.07 -6.05
N GLY A 122 -2.08 7.00 -5.35
CA GLY A 122 -1.49 5.81 -5.97
C GLY A 122 -2.46 5.13 -6.93
N PHE A 123 -3.72 4.95 -6.54
CA PHE A 123 -4.74 4.41 -7.42
C PHE A 123 -4.97 5.31 -8.63
N ALA A 124 -5.17 6.62 -8.41
CA ALA A 124 -5.43 7.57 -9.48
C ALA A 124 -4.27 7.69 -10.48
N HIS A 125 -3.04 7.52 -10.02
CA HIS A 125 -1.87 7.49 -10.88
C HIS A 125 -1.88 6.26 -11.81
N ALA A 126 -2.25 5.08 -11.30
CA ALA A 126 -2.22 3.84 -12.08
C ALA A 126 -3.46 3.62 -12.96
N PHE A 127 -4.65 4.01 -12.49
CA PHE A 127 -5.92 3.68 -13.13
C PHE A 127 -6.79 4.92 -13.42
N GLY A 128 -6.48 6.09 -12.88
CA GLY A 128 -7.37 7.26 -12.93
C GLY A 128 -8.40 7.28 -11.78
N PRO A 129 -9.42 8.15 -11.84
CA PRO A 129 -10.31 8.41 -10.70
C PRO A 129 -10.99 7.14 -10.16
N VAL A 130 -10.93 6.93 -8.84
CA VAL A 130 -11.56 5.78 -8.15
C VAL A 130 -13.06 5.68 -8.47
N SER A 131 -13.73 6.82 -8.62
CA SER A 131 -15.17 6.90 -8.93
C SER A 131 -15.54 6.28 -10.27
N ASP A 132 -14.59 6.13 -11.19
CA ASP A 132 -14.84 5.62 -12.55
C ASP A 132 -14.90 4.08 -12.60
N TYR A 133 -14.60 3.41 -11.49
CA TYR A 133 -14.54 1.96 -11.42
C TYR A 133 -15.56 1.36 -10.44
N ALA A 134 -16.16 0.23 -10.82
CA ALA A 134 -16.81 -0.69 -9.90
C ALA A 134 -15.77 -1.64 -9.28
N PHE A 135 -15.88 -1.95 -7.99
CA PHE A 135 -14.92 -2.81 -7.28
C PHE A 135 -15.57 -4.11 -6.82
N LEU A 136 -15.11 -5.25 -7.35
CA LEU A 136 -15.54 -6.58 -6.93
C LEU A 136 -14.38 -7.24 -6.18
N CYS A 137 -14.37 -7.14 -4.85
CA CYS A 137 -13.23 -7.58 -4.02
C CYS A 137 -13.42 -9.00 -3.49
N VAL A 138 -12.66 -9.97 -4.01
CA VAL A 138 -12.70 -11.38 -3.62
C VAL A 138 -11.55 -11.69 -2.66
N LEU A 139 -11.66 -11.18 -1.43
CA LEU A 139 -10.62 -11.28 -0.42
C LEU A 139 -11.08 -12.19 0.75
N PRO A 140 -10.28 -13.16 1.20
CA PRO A 140 -10.67 -14.03 2.31
C PRO A 140 -10.67 -13.30 3.66
N SER A 141 -11.64 -13.62 4.53
CA SER A 141 -11.73 -13.10 5.91
C SER A 141 -11.79 -11.56 6.02
N TYR A 142 -12.30 -10.86 5.01
CA TYR A 142 -12.42 -9.40 5.03
C TYR A 142 -13.35 -8.89 6.15
N THR A 143 -14.37 -9.66 6.53
CA THR A 143 -15.27 -9.36 7.66
C THR A 143 -14.66 -9.63 9.02
N GLU A 144 -13.58 -10.43 9.09
CA GLU A 144 -13.02 -10.95 10.34
C GLU A 144 -11.71 -10.27 10.73
N ARG A 145 -11.13 -9.42 9.87
CA ARG A 145 -9.80 -8.83 10.06
C ARG A 145 -9.78 -7.33 9.83
N ASP A 146 -10.19 -6.57 10.85
CA ASP A 146 -10.08 -5.11 10.89
C ASP A 146 -8.62 -4.60 10.87
N ASP A 147 -7.64 -5.49 11.11
CA ASP A 147 -6.22 -5.19 11.10
C ASP A 147 -5.51 -5.47 9.75
N ALA A 148 -6.24 -5.84 8.70
CA ALA A 148 -5.66 -6.09 7.38
C ALA A 148 -5.63 -4.82 6.51
N SER A 149 -4.43 -4.33 6.16
CA SER A 149 -4.27 -3.12 5.34
C SER A 149 -4.87 -3.26 3.93
N LEU A 150 -4.82 -4.46 3.33
CA LEU A 150 -5.42 -4.71 2.01
C LEU A 150 -6.95 -4.62 2.05
N ALA A 151 -7.59 -5.20 3.07
CA ALA A 151 -9.04 -5.11 3.24
C ALA A 151 -9.47 -3.66 3.52
N TYR A 152 -8.68 -2.94 4.32
CA TYR A 152 -8.89 -1.51 4.56
C TYR A 152 -8.85 -0.69 3.26
N MET A 153 -7.80 -0.89 2.43
CA MET A 153 -7.68 -0.22 1.13
C MET A 153 -8.84 -0.56 0.20
N ALA A 154 -9.22 -1.83 0.10
CA ALA A 154 -10.34 -2.28 -0.73
C ALA A 154 -11.66 -1.62 -0.30
N GLN A 155 -11.94 -1.58 1.01
CA GLN A 155 -13.13 -0.91 1.53
C GLN A 155 -13.12 0.59 1.25
N HIS A 156 -11.97 1.24 1.40
CA HIS A 156 -11.79 2.67 1.11
C HIS A 156 -12.10 2.97 -0.37
N LEU A 157 -11.61 2.16 -1.31
CA LEU A 157 -11.90 2.29 -2.74
C LEU A 157 -13.37 2.01 -3.08
N ILE A 158 -13.97 0.96 -2.49
CA ILE A 158 -15.41 0.67 -2.64
C ILE A 158 -16.26 1.88 -2.24
N ASN A 159 -15.94 2.53 -1.12
CA ASN A 159 -16.70 3.66 -0.61
C ASN A 159 -16.62 4.91 -1.50
N GLN A 160 -15.61 5.01 -2.35
CA GLN A 160 -15.42 6.12 -3.29
C GLN A 160 -15.95 5.83 -4.70
N SER A 161 -16.30 4.57 -4.98
CA SER A 161 -16.93 4.18 -6.23
C SER A 161 -18.32 4.80 -6.34
N ARG A 162 -18.69 5.25 -7.55
CA ARG A 162 -20.08 5.66 -7.84
C ARG A 162 -21.01 4.48 -8.11
N TYR A 163 -20.46 3.28 -8.30
CA TYR A 163 -21.22 2.11 -8.68
C TYR A 163 -21.66 1.33 -7.44
N ALA A 164 -22.97 1.28 -7.20
CA ALA A 164 -23.55 0.57 -6.05
C ALA A 164 -23.30 -0.95 -6.05
N CYS A 165 -22.85 -1.52 -7.18
CA CYS A 165 -22.45 -2.92 -7.26
C CYS A 165 -21.07 -3.20 -6.62
N SER A 166 -20.31 -2.16 -6.27
CA SER A 166 -19.00 -2.29 -5.61
C SER A 166 -19.15 -2.92 -4.23
N HIS A 167 -18.55 -4.09 -4.04
CA HIS A 167 -18.66 -4.82 -2.77
C HIS A 167 -17.56 -5.85 -2.60
N PHE A 168 -17.44 -6.35 -1.36
CA PHE A 168 -16.70 -7.57 -1.10
C PHE A 168 -17.53 -8.80 -1.44
N HIS A 169 -16.87 -9.83 -1.94
CA HIS A 169 -17.50 -11.08 -2.31
C HIS A 169 -16.83 -12.25 -1.60
N SER A 170 -17.66 -13.17 -1.11
CA SER A 170 -17.17 -14.48 -0.72
C SER A 170 -16.64 -15.21 -1.95
N ILE A 171 -15.60 -16.02 -1.77
CA ILE A 171 -15.05 -16.90 -2.83
C ILE A 171 -16.15 -17.81 -3.41
N ASN A 172 -17.14 -18.16 -2.59
CA ASN A 172 -18.26 -19.02 -2.99
C ASN A 172 -19.50 -18.23 -3.46
N ASP A 173 -19.38 -16.92 -3.71
CA ASP A 173 -20.50 -16.10 -4.21
C ASP A 173 -20.87 -16.51 -5.64
N LYS A 174 -21.88 -17.38 -5.76
CA LYS A 174 -22.42 -17.84 -7.05
C LYS A 174 -23.06 -16.72 -7.89
N ALA A 175 -23.33 -15.56 -7.30
CA ALA A 175 -23.88 -14.40 -8.02
C ALA A 175 -22.78 -13.47 -8.58
N LEU A 176 -21.53 -13.59 -8.13
CA LEU A 176 -20.41 -12.78 -8.62
C LEU A 176 -20.24 -12.83 -10.16
N PRO A 177 -20.30 -14.00 -10.83
CA PRO A 177 -20.16 -14.07 -12.29
C PRO A 177 -21.28 -13.35 -13.02
N GLN A 178 -22.50 -13.42 -12.49
CA GLN A 178 -23.66 -12.71 -13.05
C GLN A 178 -23.47 -11.19 -12.93
N LYS A 179 -22.88 -10.72 -11.83
CA LYS A 179 -22.51 -9.30 -11.65
C LYS A 179 -21.42 -8.87 -12.62
N ILE A 180 -20.38 -9.68 -12.82
CA ILE A 180 -19.32 -9.42 -13.81
C ILE A 180 -19.91 -9.33 -15.22
N GLN A 181 -20.74 -10.30 -15.62
CA GLN A 181 -21.38 -10.31 -16.93
C GLN A 181 -22.32 -9.11 -17.14
N LYS A 182 -23.03 -8.70 -16.09
CA LYS A 182 -23.86 -7.50 -16.11
C LYS A 182 -23.00 -6.25 -16.32
N ASN A 183 -21.91 -6.09 -15.57
CA ASN A 183 -21.00 -4.96 -15.72
C ASN A 183 -20.39 -4.91 -17.13
N GLU A 184 -19.97 -6.05 -17.68
CA GLU A 184 -19.47 -6.14 -19.07
C GLU A 184 -20.54 -5.71 -20.09
N LYS A 185 -21.78 -6.20 -19.94
CA LYS A 185 -22.91 -5.80 -20.80
C LYS A 185 -23.20 -4.30 -20.71
N ASP A 186 -23.14 -3.75 -19.51
CA ASP A 186 -23.43 -2.34 -19.22
C ASP A 186 -22.18 -1.44 -19.46
N GLN A 187 -21.07 -2.02 -19.92
CA GLN A 187 -19.78 -1.35 -20.17
C GLN A 187 -19.25 -0.57 -18.96
N ILE A 188 -19.45 -1.12 -17.76
CA ILE A 188 -18.97 -0.56 -16.51
C ILE A 188 -17.50 -0.97 -16.32
N PRO A 189 -16.54 -0.03 -16.27
CA PRO A 189 -15.17 -0.33 -15.92
C PRO A 189 -15.12 -0.98 -14.54
N THR A 190 -14.56 -2.18 -14.45
CA THR A 190 -14.63 -2.99 -13.23
C THR A 190 -13.24 -3.42 -12.81
N ILE A 191 -12.92 -3.28 -11.53
CA ILE A 191 -11.73 -3.85 -10.91
C ILE A 191 -12.13 -5.06 -10.10
N ILE A 192 -11.59 -6.23 -10.45
CA ILE A 192 -11.65 -7.42 -9.61
C ILE A 192 -10.36 -7.48 -8.81
N LEU A 193 -10.46 -7.29 -7.51
CA LEU A 193 -9.33 -7.37 -6.58
C LEU A 193 -9.41 -8.68 -5.82
N GLY A 194 -8.43 -9.58 -5.99
CA GLY A 194 -8.51 -10.91 -5.40
C GLY A 194 -7.18 -11.57 -5.12
N VAL A 195 -7.20 -12.54 -4.21
CA VAL A 195 -6.08 -13.44 -3.97
C VAL A 195 -6.01 -14.51 -5.07
N THR A 196 -4.81 -15.00 -5.36
CA THR A 196 -4.52 -15.88 -6.51
C THR A 196 -5.49 -17.05 -6.65
N PHE A 197 -5.66 -17.85 -5.59
CA PHE A 197 -6.51 -19.05 -5.67
C PHE A 197 -7.99 -18.72 -5.93
N ALA A 198 -8.47 -17.59 -5.41
CA ALA A 198 -9.86 -17.18 -5.59
C ALA A 198 -10.14 -16.73 -7.02
N LEU A 199 -9.17 -16.04 -7.63
CA LEU A 199 -9.24 -15.64 -9.04
C LEU A 199 -9.17 -16.87 -9.96
N LEU A 200 -8.33 -17.85 -9.64
CA LEU A 200 -8.27 -19.11 -10.39
C LEU A 200 -9.57 -19.92 -10.29
N ASP A 201 -10.13 -20.06 -9.08
CA ASP A 201 -11.42 -20.73 -8.88
C ASP A 201 -12.54 -20.02 -9.68
N LEU A 202 -12.55 -18.68 -9.71
CA LEU A 202 -13.49 -17.89 -10.50
C LEU A 202 -13.31 -18.15 -12.02
N ALA A 203 -12.07 -18.18 -12.51
CA ALA A 203 -11.77 -18.39 -13.92
C ALA A 203 -12.14 -19.81 -14.41
N GLU A 204 -11.92 -20.83 -13.58
CA GLU A 204 -12.30 -22.22 -13.89
C GLU A 204 -13.80 -22.41 -13.98
N LEU A 205 -14.54 -21.80 -13.06
CA LEU A 205 -16.00 -21.91 -13.02
C LEU A 205 -16.68 -21.06 -14.10
N TYR A 206 -16.06 -19.96 -14.52
CA TYR A 206 -16.70 -18.96 -15.37
C TYR A 206 -15.73 -18.41 -16.43
N SER A 207 -15.58 -19.16 -17.53
CA SER A 207 -14.87 -18.69 -18.71
C SER A 207 -15.73 -17.71 -19.51
N MET A 208 -15.30 -16.45 -19.58
CA MET A 208 -15.94 -15.41 -20.40
C MET A 208 -14.94 -14.36 -20.88
N PRO A 209 -15.20 -13.71 -22.03
CA PRO A 209 -14.39 -12.59 -22.47
C PRO A 209 -14.59 -11.40 -21.52
N LEU A 210 -13.48 -10.90 -20.97
CA LEU A 210 -13.45 -9.71 -20.12
C LEU A 210 -12.83 -8.56 -20.94
N LYS A 211 -13.63 -7.55 -21.29
CA LYS A 211 -13.17 -6.40 -22.09
C LYS A 211 -13.03 -5.13 -21.26
N SER A 212 -13.84 -5.00 -20.22
CA SER A 212 -13.95 -3.79 -19.39
C SER A 212 -13.49 -4.03 -17.95
N VAL A 213 -12.79 -5.14 -17.72
CA VAL A 213 -12.36 -5.59 -16.39
C VAL A 213 -10.84 -5.55 -16.27
N PHE A 214 -10.36 -4.95 -15.19
CA PHE A 214 -8.99 -5.05 -14.73
C PHE A 214 -8.94 -6.03 -13.55
N ILE A 215 -8.02 -7.00 -13.62
CA ILE A 215 -7.78 -7.93 -12.52
C ILE A 215 -6.53 -7.45 -11.78
N ILE A 216 -6.69 -7.20 -10.48
CA ILE A 216 -5.58 -6.93 -9.57
C ILE A 216 -5.41 -8.15 -8.67
N GLU A 217 -4.35 -8.90 -8.95
CA GLU A 217 -3.93 -10.07 -8.19
C GLU A 217 -3.05 -9.61 -7.02
N THR A 218 -3.40 -10.01 -5.79
CA THR A 218 -2.74 -9.53 -4.56
C THR A 218 -1.91 -10.59 -3.84
N GLY A 219 -1.57 -11.68 -4.53
CA GLY A 219 -0.84 -12.81 -3.99
C GLY A 219 -1.66 -13.74 -3.11
N GLY A 220 -1.04 -14.87 -2.75
CA GLY A 220 -1.48 -15.75 -1.67
C GLY A 220 -2.25 -16.97 -2.13
N MET A 221 -1.54 -18.06 -2.39
CA MET A 221 -2.12 -19.40 -2.59
C MET A 221 -2.57 -20.07 -1.28
N LYS A 222 -2.09 -19.58 -0.12
CA LYS A 222 -2.38 -20.10 1.23
C LYS A 222 -2.33 -21.64 1.34
N GLY A 223 -1.42 -22.28 0.59
CA GLY A 223 -1.25 -23.74 0.55
C GLY A 223 -2.42 -24.51 -0.08
N ARG A 224 -3.34 -23.85 -0.80
CA ARG A 224 -4.50 -24.50 -1.42
C ARG A 224 -4.23 -25.11 -2.79
N ARG A 225 -3.26 -24.60 -3.56
CA ARG A 225 -2.85 -25.12 -4.87
C ARG A 225 -1.33 -24.93 -5.06
N LYS A 226 -0.71 -25.69 -5.97
CA LYS A 226 0.68 -25.45 -6.41
C LYS A 226 0.72 -24.18 -7.27
N GLU A 227 1.75 -23.36 -7.05
CA GLU A 227 2.16 -22.28 -7.95
C GLU A 227 2.83 -22.84 -9.20
#